data_AF-A0A7M7H670-F1
#
_entry.id   AF-A0A7M7H670-F1
#
_cell.length_a   1.000
_cell.length_b   1.000
_cell.length_c   1.000
_cell.angle_alpha   90.00
_cell.angle_beta   90.00
_cell.angle_gamma   90.00
#
_symmetry.space_group_name_H-M   'P 1'
#
loop_
_entity.id
_entity.type
_entity.pdbx_description
1 polymer ?
#
loop_
_entity_poly.entity_id
_entity_poly.type
_entity_poly.pdbx_seq_one_letter_code
_entity_poly.pdbx_strand_id
1 'polypeptide(L)'
;MQSERTSSLSVVSKLLASTKDEINFEEMSDEQLGSTLEEAMRTNRTLTLENEVFERYLRRRDPQCLHKLSYVVESARQAQKLSRLRISQQQPRGGSTPSLQSFTAKPASSSATLLSVQLARTASGSQQAVGLAKRAAKGLKITVAHRIELVEKEVEEMRRQYREFEKGLFGKKEGLETMLEEINYRIKECEDTAEQFENEVLNQVDPVSKRITADSFVKFVERQLKLAEIAVDKLNLKIVTTKRLIRQTKKQIDQREELGNTLRPVDFEKLKIENKYLTDDIERYNRTIKTLKQINGHYGLTLKSHKERLLEKKSKLQSIENELTSKERENVDLRRCQTRATREIRKAEGQLNHIKKLREEYEIPEVRDFLEVQKQLQEARKNFKRLGRRRKLQLFTLRSLRRRS
;
A
#
# COMPACT_ATOMS: atom_id res chain seq x y z
N MET A 1 -34.76 39.94 30.23
CA MET A 1 -36.02 39.55 30.88
C MET A 1 -35.73 38.45 31.88
N GLN A 2 -35.67 38.81 33.16
CA GLN A 2 -35.39 37.90 34.26
C GLN A 2 -36.67 37.11 34.55
N SER A 3 -36.65 35.82 34.22
CA SER A 3 -37.75 34.89 34.52
C SER A 3 -37.63 34.48 35.98
N GLU A 4 -38.62 34.87 36.78
CA GLU A 4 -38.81 34.42 38.16
C GLU A 4 -38.95 32.90 38.19
N ARG A 5 -37.84 32.20 38.45
CA ARG A 5 -37.86 30.79 38.86
C ARG A 5 -38.37 30.72 40.29
N THR A 6 -39.69 30.81 40.46
CA THR A 6 -40.32 30.49 41.74
C THR A 6 -40.16 28.98 41.96
N SER A 7 -39.28 28.67 42.92
CA SER A 7 -38.91 27.33 43.34
C SER A 7 -40.14 26.49 43.70
N SER A 8 -40.39 25.44 42.92
CA SER A 8 -41.42 24.41 43.17
C SER A 8 -41.28 23.73 44.54
N LEU A 9 -40.11 23.83 45.19
CA LEU A 9 -39.86 23.35 46.56
C LEU A 9 -40.52 24.23 47.63
N SER A 10 -40.75 25.51 47.35
CA SER A 10 -41.49 26.43 48.24
C SER A 10 -42.97 26.04 48.34
N VAL A 11 -43.54 25.48 47.26
CA VAL A 11 -44.97 25.15 47.14
C VAL A 11 -45.33 23.86 47.89
N VAL A 12 -44.49 22.83 47.79
CA VAL A 12 -44.67 21.58 48.57
C VAL A 12 -44.59 21.84 50.07
N SER A 13 -43.77 22.83 50.47
CA SER A 13 -43.63 23.24 51.86
C SER A 13 -44.85 24.01 52.37
N LYS A 14 -45.48 24.85 51.53
CA LYS A 14 -46.73 25.56 51.87
C LYS A 14 -47.94 24.63 52.02
N LEU A 15 -48.12 23.67 51.11
CA LEU A 15 -49.24 22.71 51.17
C LEU A 15 -49.13 21.73 52.35
N LEU A 16 -47.91 21.30 52.72
CA LEU A 16 -47.71 20.45 53.90
C LEU A 16 -47.78 21.22 55.23
N ALA A 17 -47.49 22.53 55.23
CA ALA A 17 -47.63 23.39 56.40
C ALA A 17 -49.09 23.79 56.68
N SER A 18 -49.96 23.82 55.67
CA SER A 18 -51.38 24.20 55.78
C SER A 18 -52.28 23.15 56.45
N THR A 19 -51.73 22.11 57.09
CA THR A 19 -52.54 21.14 57.87
C THR A 19 -53.11 21.71 59.17
N LYS A 20 -52.98 23.02 59.41
CA LYS A 20 -53.58 23.73 60.54
C LYS A 20 -54.66 24.75 60.17
N ASP A 21 -54.78 25.14 58.91
CA ASP A 21 -55.82 26.06 58.47
C ASP A 21 -56.76 25.26 57.54
N GLU A 22 -57.92 24.88 58.08
CA GLU A 22 -59.02 24.35 57.27
C GLU A 22 -59.39 25.44 56.25
N ILE A 23 -59.00 25.22 54.99
CA ILE A 23 -59.32 26.14 53.89
C ILE A 23 -60.85 26.23 53.81
N ASN A 24 -61.41 27.38 54.20
CA ASN A 24 -62.85 27.61 54.20
C ASN A 24 -63.30 27.91 52.76
N PHE A 25 -63.72 26.86 52.04
CA PHE A 25 -64.16 26.97 50.65
C PHE A 25 -65.43 27.83 50.48
N GLU A 26 -66.14 28.11 51.57
CA GLU A 26 -67.37 28.92 51.57
C GLU A 26 -67.10 30.43 51.55
N GLU A 27 -65.88 30.89 51.86
CA GLU A 27 -65.51 32.32 51.91
C GLU A 27 -64.64 32.78 50.73
N MET A 28 -64.24 31.87 49.82
CA MET A 28 -63.42 32.21 48.66
C MET A 28 -64.27 32.71 47.49
N SER A 29 -63.81 33.75 46.80
CA SER A 29 -64.47 34.20 45.55
C SER A 29 -64.29 33.15 44.44
N ASP A 30 -65.18 33.13 43.46
CA ASP A 30 -65.12 32.17 42.33
C ASP A 30 -63.77 32.22 41.59
N GLU A 31 -63.13 33.39 41.51
CA GLU A 31 -61.79 33.55 40.93
C GLU A 31 -60.68 32.92 41.79
N GLN A 32 -60.78 33.03 43.12
CA GLN A 32 -59.88 32.38 44.06
C GLN A 32 -60.07 30.86 44.05
N LEU A 33 -61.31 30.39 43.90
CA LEU A 33 -61.63 28.98 43.76
C LEU A 33 -61.09 28.39 42.45
N GLY A 34 -61.21 29.13 41.34
CA GLY A 34 -60.61 28.74 40.06
C GLY A 34 -59.08 28.65 40.12
N SER A 35 -58.44 29.63 40.76
CA SER A 35 -56.98 29.64 40.93
C SER A 35 -56.48 28.47 41.79
N THR A 36 -57.16 28.18 42.90
CA THR A 36 -56.81 27.04 43.77
C THR A 36 -57.04 25.69 43.10
N LEU A 37 -58.09 25.56 42.28
CA LEU A 37 -58.33 24.35 41.49
C LEU A 37 -57.21 24.14 40.46
N GLU A 38 -56.81 25.17 39.72
CA GLU A 38 -55.70 25.08 38.77
C GLU A 38 -54.39 24.70 39.46
N GLU A 39 -54.09 25.29 40.62
CA GLU A 39 -52.93 24.95 41.43
C GLU A 39 -52.97 23.50 41.92
N ALA A 40 -54.13 23.03 42.38
CA ALA A 40 -54.35 21.64 42.77
C ALA A 40 -54.13 20.68 41.59
N MET A 41 -54.58 21.04 40.38
CA MET A 41 -54.35 20.25 39.17
C MET A 41 -52.87 20.20 38.77
N ARG A 42 -52.17 21.35 38.80
CA ARG A 42 -50.73 21.43 38.50
C ARG A 42 -49.89 20.62 39.49
N THR A 43 -50.22 20.68 40.77
CA THR A 43 -49.54 19.90 41.81
C THR A 43 -49.82 18.41 41.66
N ASN A 44 -51.06 17.99 41.38
CA ASN A 44 -51.39 16.59 41.10
C ASN A 44 -50.60 16.05 39.91
N ARG A 45 -50.51 16.82 38.82
CA ARG A 45 -49.72 16.46 37.64
C ARG A 45 -48.24 16.29 37.97
N THR A 46 -47.68 17.20 38.77
CA THR A 46 -46.28 17.14 39.20
C THR A 46 -46.00 15.91 40.06
N LEU A 47 -46.86 15.62 41.04
CA LEU A 47 -46.75 14.43 41.89
C LEU A 47 -46.91 13.14 41.08
N THR A 48 -47.76 13.14 40.05
CA THR A 48 -47.92 11.98 39.17
C THR A 48 -46.64 11.68 38.39
N LEU A 49 -46.02 12.70 37.81
CA LEU A 49 -44.75 12.57 37.08
C LEU A 49 -43.61 12.15 38.03
N GLU A 50 -43.58 12.72 39.22
CA GLU A 50 -42.59 12.35 40.22
C GLU A 50 -42.73 10.88 40.66
N ASN A 51 -43.95 10.44 40.95
CA ASN A 51 -44.23 9.04 41.27
C ASN A 51 -43.81 8.14 40.11
N GLU A 52 -44.07 8.52 38.86
CA GLU A 52 -43.65 7.74 37.69
C GLU A 52 -42.12 7.61 37.60
N VAL A 53 -41.37 8.69 37.82
CA VAL A 53 -39.90 8.66 37.87
C VAL A 53 -39.41 7.72 38.97
N PHE A 54 -40.03 7.79 40.15
CA PHE A 54 -39.65 6.96 41.30
C PHE A 54 -39.97 5.49 41.07
N GLU A 55 -41.14 5.19 40.51
CA GLU A 55 -41.52 3.83 40.14
C GLU A 55 -40.59 3.25 39.07
N ARG A 56 -40.24 4.03 38.04
CA ARG A 56 -39.29 3.60 36.99
C ARG A 56 -37.90 3.33 37.55
N TYR A 57 -37.41 4.18 38.44
CA TYR A 57 -36.12 4.00 39.11
C TYR A 57 -36.13 2.76 40.02
N LEU A 58 -37.14 2.64 40.89
CA LEU A 58 -37.26 1.53 41.83
C LEU A 58 -37.47 0.20 41.11
N ARG A 59 -38.23 0.17 40.02
CA ARG A 59 -38.42 -1.04 39.21
C ARG A 59 -37.09 -1.60 38.68
N ARG A 60 -36.08 -0.76 38.44
CA ARG A 60 -34.76 -1.18 37.96
C ARG A 60 -33.77 -1.49 39.08
N ARG A 61 -33.83 -0.75 40.20
CA ARG A 61 -32.85 -0.84 41.29
C ARG A 61 -33.29 -1.71 42.47
N ASP A 62 -34.56 -1.67 42.84
CA ASP A 62 -35.14 -2.46 43.94
C ASP A 62 -36.65 -2.74 43.71
N PRO A 63 -36.97 -3.77 42.90
CA PRO A 63 -38.35 -4.13 42.61
C PRO A 63 -39.12 -4.66 43.83
N GLN A 64 -38.42 -5.14 44.87
CA GLN A 64 -39.06 -5.63 46.09
C GLN A 64 -39.61 -4.49 46.95
N CYS A 65 -38.90 -3.36 47.00
CA CYS A 65 -39.41 -2.15 47.65
C CYS A 65 -40.67 -1.61 46.98
N LEU A 66 -40.77 -1.68 45.65
CA LEU A 66 -41.97 -1.28 44.92
C LEU A 66 -43.20 -2.14 45.29
N HIS A 67 -43.00 -3.46 45.42
CA HIS A 67 -44.07 -4.38 45.83
C HIS A 67 -44.55 -4.13 47.27
N LYS A 68 -43.62 -3.87 48.20
CA LYS A 68 -43.94 -3.49 49.59
C LYS A 68 -44.73 -2.18 49.65
N LEU A 69 -44.35 -1.18 48.84
CA LEU A 69 -45.05 0.10 48.77
C LEU A 69 -46.48 -0.05 48.24
N SER A 70 -46.67 -0.86 47.20
CA SER A 70 -47.99 -1.19 46.65
C SER A 70 -48.90 -1.83 47.71
N TYR A 71 -48.39 -2.81 48.46
CA TYR A 71 -49.13 -3.45 49.56
C TYR A 71 -49.54 -2.47 50.67
N VAL A 72 -48.63 -1.55 51.05
CA VAL A 72 -48.92 -0.51 52.06
C VAL A 72 -50.01 0.46 51.57
N VAL A 73 -49.94 0.88 50.30
CA VAL A 73 -50.95 1.77 49.69
C VAL A 73 -52.32 1.08 49.60
N GLU A 74 -52.37 -0.19 49.24
CA GLU A 74 -53.62 -0.96 49.19
C GLU A 74 -54.25 -1.15 50.57
N SER A 75 -53.44 -1.48 51.58
CA SER A 75 -53.88 -1.56 52.97
C SER A 75 -54.41 -0.21 53.49
N ALA A 76 -53.73 0.89 53.17
CA ALA A 76 -54.19 2.24 53.51
C ALA A 76 -55.51 2.61 52.80
N ARG A 77 -55.68 2.24 51.53
CA ARG A 77 -56.94 2.43 50.79
C ARG A 77 -58.08 1.64 51.41
N GLN A 78 -57.84 0.40 51.84
CA GLN A 78 -58.83 -0.43 52.53
C GLN A 78 -59.22 0.18 53.89
N ALA A 79 -58.24 0.66 54.67
CA ALA A 79 -58.49 1.35 55.93
C ALA A 79 -59.29 2.65 55.75
N GLN A 80 -59.05 3.42 54.68
CA GLN A 80 -59.83 4.61 54.34
C GLN A 80 -61.27 4.29 53.92
N LYS A 81 -61.50 3.18 53.21
CA LYS A 81 -62.87 2.73 52.89
C LYS A 81 -63.64 2.38 54.17
N LEU A 82 -63.00 1.72 55.12
CA LEU A 82 -63.60 1.37 56.42
C LEU A 82 -63.84 2.61 57.30
N SER A 83 -62.98 3.63 57.25
CA SER A 83 -63.19 4.87 58.01
C SER A 83 -64.34 5.70 57.45
N ARG A 84 -64.53 5.75 56.13
CA ARG A 84 -65.69 6.40 55.50
C ARG A 84 -67.01 5.73 55.89
N LEU A 85 -67.03 4.42 56.06
CA LEU A 85 -68.20 3.68 56.56
C LEU A 85 -68.50 3.96 58.04
N ARG A 86 -67.48 4.22 58.87
CA ARG A 86 -67.66 4.59 60.29
C ARG A 86 -68.14 6.03 60.50
N ILE A 87 -67.75 6.97 59.63
CA ILE A 87 -68.17 8.38 59.72
C ILE A 87 -69.68 8.53 59.39
N SER A 88 -70.28 7.58 58.66
CA SER A 88 -71.72 7.56 58.41
C SER A 88 -72.58 7.10 59.60
N GLN A 89 -72.00 6.64 60.72
CA GLN A 89 -72.72 6.06 61.87
C GLN A 89 -72.50 6.78 63.22
N GLN A 90 -72.20 8.08 63.21
CA GLN A 90 -72.23 8.88 64.44
C GLN A 90 -73.23 10.04 64.33
N GLN A 91 -74.48 9.77 64.73
CA GLN A 91 -75.32 10.77 65.38
C GLN A 91 -75.48 10.40 66.87
N PRO A 92 -75.55 11.38 67.79
CA PRO A 92 -75.77 11.14 69.20
C PRO A 92 -77.27 11.13 69.48
N ARG A 93 -77.82 10.00 69.93
CA ARG A 93 -79.02 10.01 70.78
C ARG A 93 -78.87 8.99 71.89
N GLY A 94 -78.98 9.51 73.11
CA GLY A 94 -78.79 8.77 74.33
C GLY A 94 -79.97 7.86 74.69
N GLY A 95 -79.74 7.12 75.76
CA GLY A 95 -80.79 6.69 76.68
C GLY A 95 -81.45 5.35 76.38
N SER A 96 -81.24 4.42 77.32
CA SER A 96 -82.14 3.33 77.72
C SER A 96 -81.91 1.94 77.08
N THR A 97 -81.21 1.11 77.86
CA THR A 97 -81.40 -0.35 78.00
C THR A 97 -82.82 -0.70 78.51
N PRO A 98 -83.30 -1.98 78.60
CA PRO A 98 -82.63 -3.27 78.36
C PRO A 98 -83.48 -4.37 77.65
N SER A 99 -82.91 -5.60 77.62
CA SER A 99 -83.54 -6.95 77.58
C SER A 99 -83.63 -7.61 76.20
N LEU A 100 -82.80 -8.64 75.95
CA LEU A 100 -82.92 -10.09 76.23
C LEU A 100 -83.86 -10.82 75.26
N GLN A 101 -83.30 -11.65 74.38
CA GLN A 101 -83.59 -13.09 74.35
C GLN A 101 -82.65 -13.83 73.39
N SER A 102 -82.16 -14.96 73.90
CA SER A 102 -81.38 -15.99 73.23
C SER A 102 -82.27 -16.89 72.38
N PHE A 103 -81.85 -17.27 71.18
CA PHE A 103 -82.16 -18.59 70.63
C PHE A 103 -80.99 -19.14 69.80
N THR A 104 -80.77 -20.42 70.03
CA THR A 104 -79.74 -21.31 69.50
C THR A 104 -80.00 -21.74 68.06
N ALA A 105 -78.95 -21.88 67.24
CA ALA A 105 -78.80 -22.99 66.27
C ALA A 105 -77.41 -22.98 65.61
N LYS A 106 -76.72 -24.13 65.70
CA LYS A 106 -75.66 -24.63 64.79
C LYS A 106 -76.36 -25.43 63.64
N PRO A 107 -75.73 -25.89 62.53
CA PRO A 107 -74.30 -26.26 62.41
C PRO A 107 -73.56 -26.09 61.04
N ALA A 108 -72.23 -26.21 61.14
CA ALA A 108 -71.25 -26.97 60.34
C ALA A 108 -70.79 -26.63 58.88
N SER A 109 -69.48 -26.91 58.71
CA SER A 109 -68.61 -26.99 57.51
C SER A 109 -68.08 -25.63 57.00
N SER A 110 -66.79 -25.41 56.74
CA SER A 110 -65.71 -26.31 56.32
C SER A 110 -64.32 -25.75 56.71
N SER A 111 -63.37 -26.67 56.85
CA SER A 111 -61.93 -26.51 57.10
C SER A 111 -61.17 -25.65 56.09
N ALA A 112 -60.17 -24.91 56.56
CA ALA A 112 -58.78 -25.07 56.09
C ALA A 112 -57.78 -24.36 57.01
N THR A 113 -56.70 -25.08 57.26
CA THR A 113 -55.63 -24.90 58.24
C THR A 113 -54.67 -23.76 57.86
N LEU A 114 -54.36 -22.85 58.79
CA LEU A 114 -53.15 -22.03 58.75
C LEU A 114 -52.36 -22.20 60.05
N LEU A 115 -51.12 -22.63 59.88
CA LEU A 115 -50.12 -22.78 60.93
C LEU A 115 -49.70 -21.40 61.46
N SER A 116 -49.98 -21.20 62.75
CA SER A 116 -49.12 -20.62 63.78
C SER A 116 -48.06 -19.57 63.38
N VAL A 117 -48.37 -18.30 63.63
CA VAL A 117 -47.40 -17.36 64.24
C VAL A 117 -47.94 -17.00 65.61
N GLN A 118 -47.32 -17.57 66.64
CA GLN A 118 -47.44 -17.07 68.00
C GLN A 118 -46.82 -15.67 68.04
N LEU A 119 -47.60 -14.65 68.38
CA LEU A 119 -47.12 -13.60 69.27
C LEU A 119 -48.30 -13.02 70.06
N ALA A 120 -48.02 -12.74 71.31
CA ALA A 120 -48.95 -12.62 72.42
C ALA A 120 -50.06 -11.58 72.21
N ARG A 121 -51.24 -11.96 72.72
CA ARG A 121 -52.31 -11.06 73.14
C ARG A 121 -51.82 -10.20 74.31
N THR A 122 -51.98 -8.89 74.21
CA THR A 122 -52.46 -8.05 75.32
C THR A 122 -53.34 -6.93 74.77
N ALA A 123 -54.60 -6.99 75.20
CA ALA A 123 -55.52 -5.92 75.59
C ALA A 123 -55.53 -4.56 74.86
N SER A 124 -56.73 -4.20 74.42
CA SER A 124 -57.38 -2.89 74.62
C SER A 124 -56.61 -1.64 74.16
N GLY A 125 -57.03 -1.07 73.02
CA GLY A 125 -56.57 0.26 72.63
C GLY A 125 -56.84 0.60 71.17
N SER A 126 -58.10 0.88 70.84
CA SER A 126 -58.58 1.39 69.54
C SER A 126 -57.99 2.76 69.11
N GLN A 127 -56.88 3.22 69.71
CA GLN A 127 -56.25 4.51 69.39
C GLN A 127 -54.75 4.43 69.07
N GLN A 128 -54.08 3.27 69.21
CA GLN A 128 -52.64 3.20 68.93
C GLN A 128 -52.29 2.95 67.45
N ALA A 129 -53.19 2.40 66.63
CA ALA A 129 -52.92 2.16 65.20
C ALA A 129 -52.78 3.45 64.38
N VAL A 130 -53.46 4.54 64.77
CA VAL A 130 -53.33 5.85 64.12
C VAL A 130 -52.05 6.58 64.58
N GLY A 131 -51.59 6.30 65.80
CA GLY A 131 -50.36 6.88 66.37
C GLY A 131 -49.07 6.33 65.76
N LEU A 132 -49.01 5.02 65.47
CA LEU A 132 -47.86 4.42 64.79
C LEU A 132 -47.75 4.86 63.32
N ALA A 133 -48.86 5.07 62.61
CA ALA A 133 -48.85 5.64 61.27
C ALA A 133 -48.38 7.11 61.27
N LYS A 134 -48.78 7.92 62.26
CA LYS A 134 -48.33 9.31 62.42
C LYS A 134 -46.86 9.43 62.83
N ARG A 135 -46.31 8.47 63.58
CA ARG A 135 -44.88 8.43 63.95
C ARG A 135 -44.00 7.86 62.84
N ALA A 136 -44.46 6.87 62.08
CA ALA A 136 -43.73 6.33 60.93
C ALA A 136 -43.67 7.33 59.75
N ALA A 137 -44.69 8.17 59.56
CA ALA A 137 -44.72 9.18 58.50
C ALA A 137 -43.73 10.35 58.71
N LYS A 138 -43.21 10.54 59.92
CA LYS A 138 -42.30 11.67 60.25
C LYS A 138 -40.83 11.42 59.88
N GLY A 139 -40.46 10.18 59.52
CA GLY A 139 -39.07 9.77 59.27
C GLY A 139 -38.73 9.28 57.85
N LEU A 140 -39.70 9.13 56.95
CA LEU A 140 -39.47 8.69 55.56
C LEU A 140 -39.69 9.81 54.53
N LYS A 141 -39.34 11.05 54.87
CA LYS A 141 -39.27 12.10 53.85
C LYS A 141 -37.93 11.96 53.15
N ILE A 142 -37.97 11.44 51.92
CA ILE A 142 -36.80 11.45 51.04
C ILE A 142 -36.32 12.91 50.95
N THR A 143 -35.07 13.14 51.34
CA THR A 143 -34.47 14.47 51.30
C THR A 143 -34.57 15.05 49.89
N VAL A 144 -34.85 16.34 49.78
CA VAL A 144 -34.92 17.04 48.49
C VAL A 144 -33.69 16.78 47.61
N ALA A 145 -32.51 16.75 48.22
CA ALA A 145 -31.26 16.40 47.54
C ALA A 145 -31.28 14.99 46.92
N HIS A 146 -31.80 13.98 47.64
CA HIS A 146 -31.91 12.63 47.12
C HIS A 146 -32.99 12.51 46.03
N ARG A 147 -34.08 13.28 46.13
CA ARG A 147 -35.10 13.37 45.05
C ARG A 147 -34.49 13.95 43.77
N ILE A 148 -33.67 15.00 43.88
CA ILE A 148 -32.95 15.60 42.76
C ILE A 148 -31.98 14.58 42.16
N GLU A 149 -31.15 13.92 42.97
CA GLU A 149 -30.20 12.91 42.50
C GLU A 149 -30.89 11.74 41.78
N LEU A 150 -32.05 11.31 42.28
CA LEU A 150 -32.84 10.25 41.66
C LEU A 150 -33.38 10.66 40.30
N VAL A 151 -33.92 11.87 40.21
CA VAL A 151 -34.44 12.45 38.97
C VAL A 151 -33.32 12.65 37.97
N GLU A 152 -32.15 13.15 38.39
CA GLU A 152 -30.97 13.31 37.54
C GLU A 152 -30.52 11.97 36.94
N LYS A 153 -30.41 10.92 37.77
CA LYS A 153 -30.07 9.58 37.30
C LYS A 153 -31.11 9.02 36.32
N GLU A 154 -32.40 9.21 36.59
CA GLU A 154 -33.45 8.78 35.66
C GLU A 154 -33.37 9.53 34.33
N VAL A 155 -33.13 10.85 34.36
CA VAL A 155 -32.94 11.66 33.16
C VAL A 155 -31.72 11.22 32.37
N GLU A 156 -30.60 10.90 33.04
CA GLU A 156 -29.42 10.35 32.40
C GLU A 156 -29.67 8.99 31.75
N GLU A 157 -30.41 8.11 32.41
CA GLU A 157 -30.79 6.82 31.83
C GLU A 157 -31.77 6.98 30.65
N MET A 158 -32.76 7.86 30.75
CA MET A 158 -33.66 8.18 29.63
C MET A 158 -32.88 8.73 28.44
N ARG A 159 -31.90 9.64 28.68
CA ARG A 159 -30.99 10.14 27.65
C ARG A 159 -30.13 9.02 27.06
N ARG A 160 -29.65 8.07 27.88
CA ARG A 160 -28.89 6.91 27.41
C ARG A 160 -29.73 6.02 26.51
N GLN A 161 -30.94 5.66 26.94
CA GLN A 161 -31.88 4.85 26.15
C GLN A 161 -32.24 5.55 24.83
N TYR A 162 -32.46 6.87 24.87
CA TYR A 162 -32.72 7.66 23.67
C TYR A 162 -31.55 7.62 22.70
N ARG A 163 -30.29 7.77 23.17
CA ARG A 163 -29.10 7.64 22.32
C ARG A 163 -28.93 6.24 21.73
N GLU A 164 -29.21 5.19 22.51
CA GLU A 164 -29.15 3.80 22.03
C GLU A 164 -30.23 3.56 20.97
N PHE A 165 -31.44 4.08 21.18
CA PHE A 165 -32.53 4.04 20.22
C PHE A 165 -32.20 4.82 18.94
N GLU A 166 -31.66 6.04 19.04
CA GLU A 166 -31.21 6.83 17.88
C GLU A 166 -30.13 6.09 17.07
N LYS A 167 -29.13 5.50 17.73
CA LYS A 167 -28.11 4.69 17.04
C LYS A 167 -28.74 3.50 16.32
N GLY A 168 -29.69 2.82 16.96
CA GLY A 168 -30.42 1.70 16.36
C GLY A 168 -31.29 2.13 15.17
N LEU A 169 -31.96 3.29 15.27
CA LEU A 169 -32.72 3.86 14.17
C LEU A 169 -31.83 4.27 13.01
N PHE A 170 -30.68 4.90 13.29
CA PHE A 170 -29.73 5.30 12.26
C PHE A 170 -29.19 4.08 11.51
N GLY A 171 -28.77 3.02 12.21
CA GLY A 171 -28.33 1.78 11.57
C GLY A 171 -29.42 1.09 10.75
N LYS A 172 -30.68 1.10 11.22
CA LYS A 172 -31.82 0.58 10.44
C LYS A 172 -32.09 1.42 9.20
N LYS A 173 -32.03 2.75 9.33
CA LYS A 173 -32.21 3.69 8.23
C LYS A 173 -31.14 3.48 7.16
N GLU A 174 -29.87 3.46 7.55
CA GLU A 174 -28.73 3.21 6.65
C GLU A 174 -28.84 1.84 5.97
N GLY A 175 -29.29 0.81 6.69
CA GLY A 175 -29.56 -0.51 6.13
C GLY A 175 -30.70 -0.51 5.10
N LEU A 176 -31.79 0.22 5.36
CA LEU A 176 -32.89 0.39 4.42
C LEU A 176 -32.49 1.21 3.19
N GLU A 177 -31.68 2.27 3.37
CA GLU A 177 -31.13 3.06 2.27
C GLU A 177 -30.25 2.20 1.36
N THR A 178 -29.34 1.41 1.95
CA THR A 178 -28.49 0.46 1.20
C THR A 178 -29.33 -0.57 0.43
N MET A 179 -30.38 -1.12 1.06
CA MET A 179 -31.29 -2.08 0.43
C MET A 179 -32.09 -1.44 -0.73
N LEU A 180 -32.53 -0.20 -0.56
CA LEU A 180 -33.23 0.54 -1.60
C LEU A 180 -32.31 0.82 -2.79
N GLU A 181 -31.07 1.24 -2.54
CA GLU A 181 -30.05 1.41 -3.58
C GLU A 181 -29.79 0.09 -4.32
N GLU A 182 -29.61 -1.02 -3.61
CA GLU A 182 -29.43 -2.34 -4.21
C GLU A 182 -30.62 -2.75 -5.10
N ILE A 183 -31.85 -2.55 -4.62
CA ILE A 183 -33.06 -2.85 -5.41
C ILE A 183 -33.10 -1.98 -6.66
N ASN A 184 -32.79 -0.69 -6.57
CA ASN A 184 -32.75 0.20 -7.73
C ASN A 184 -31.69 -0.24 -8.76
N TYR A 185 -30.51 -0.66 -8.30
CA TYR A 185 -29.49 -1.22 -9.19
C TYR A 185 -29.98 -2.49 -9.89
N ARG A 186 -30.65 -3.40 -9.16
CA ARG A 186 -31.22 -4.63 -9.73
C ARG A 186 -32.34 -4.34 -10.74
N ILE A 187 -33.22 -3.39 -10.45
CA ILE A 187 -34.28 -2.98 -11.39
C ILE A 187 -33.65 -2.47 -12.68
N LYS A 188 -32.66 -1.59 -12.58
CA LYS A 188 -31.96 -1.05 -13.75
C LYS A 188 -31.26 -2.15 -14.56
N GLU A 189 -30.58 -3.09 -13.90
CA GLU A 189 -29.94 -4.23 -14.59
C GLU A 189 -30.98 -5.14 -15.28
N CYS A 190 -32.13 -5.37 -14.67
CA CYS A 190 -33.25 -6.08 -15.29
C CYS A 190 -33.81 -5.33 -16.51
N GLU A 191 -33.95 -4.01 -16.43
CA GLU A 191 -34.40 -3.17 -17.55
C GLU A 191 -33.38 -3.20 -18.71
N ASP A 192 -32.10 -3.00 -18.41
CA ASP A 192 -31.02 -3.04 -19.39
C ASP A 192 -30.93 -4.42 -20.07
N THR A 193 -31.10 -5.51 -19.32
CA THR A 193 -31.10 -6.88 -19.88
C THR A 193 -32.37 -7.20 -20.67
N ALA A 194 -33.52 -6.65 -20.28
CA ALA A 194 -34.76 -6.76 -21.03
C ALA A 194 -34.68 -6.02 -22.37
N GLU A 195 -34.13 -4.80 -22.39
CA GLU A 195 -33.92 -4.04 -23.63
C GLU A 195 -32.94 -4.76 -24.56
N GLN A 196 -31.85 -5.32 -24.01
CA GLN A 196 -30.92 -6.14 -24.79
C GLN A 196 -31.60 -7.40 -25.36
N PHE A 197 -32.46 -8.05 -24.59
CA PHE A 197 -33.22 -9.20 -25.05
C PHE A 197 -34.22 -8.84 -26.17
N GLU A 198 -34.94 -7.72 -26.04
CA GLU A 198 -35.82 -7.21 -27.08
C GLU A 198 -35.05 -6.95 -28.38
N ASN A 199 -33.90 -6.28 -28.28
CA ASN A 199 -33.09 -5.91 -29.44
C ASN A 199 -32.38 -7.10 -30.10
N GLU A 200 -31.82 -8.01 -29.30
CA GLU A 200 -31.00 -9.11 -29.82
C GLU A 200 -31.83 -10.34 -30.18
N VAL A 201 -32.95 -10.61 -29.49
CA VAL A 201 -33.75 -11.83 -29.68
C VAL A 201 -35.09 -11.54 -30.35
N LEU A 202 -35.85 -10.57 -29.86
CA LEU A 202 -37.21 -10.32 -30.38
C LEU A 202 -37.20 -9.59 -31.73
N ASN A 203 -36.26 -8.67 -31.95
CA ASN A 203 -36.11 -7.94 -33.21
C ASN A 203 -35.40 -8.77 -34.30
N GLN A 204 -34.76 -9.90 -33.94
CA GLN A 204 -34.16 -10.85 -34.88
C GLN A 204 -35.19 -11.89 -35.35
N VAL A 205 -36.20 -11.42 -36.09
CA VAL A 205 -37.21 -12.29 -36.70
C VAL A 205 -36.74 -12.73 -38.08
N ASP A 206 -36.75 -14.04 -38.33
CA ASP A 206 -36.40 -14.58 -39.66
C ASP A 206 -37.36 -14.03 -40.73
N PRO A 207 -36.87 -13.38 -41.81
CA PRO A 207 -37.71 -12.71 -42.80
C PRO A 207 -38.65 -13.67 -43.56
N VAL A 208 -38.33 -14.97 -43.57
CA VAL A 208 -39.11 -16.03 -44.22
C VAL A 208 -40.07 -16.72 -43.25
N SER A 209 -39.64 -16.96 -42.00
CA SER A 209 -40.40 -17.77 -41.02
C SER A 209 -41.30 -16.92 -40.11
N LYS A 210 -41.04 -15.61 -40.01
CA LYS A 210 -41.68 -14.68 -39.04
C LYS A 210 -41.67 -15.18 -37.59
N ARG A 211 -40.75 -16.09 -37.28
CA ARG A 211 -40.54 -16.71 -35.97
C ARG A 211 -39.16 -16.30 -35.45
N ILE A 212 -39.05 -16.23 -34.14
CA ILE A 212 -37.77 -15.99 -33.45
C ILE A 212 -36.89 -17.22 -33.69
N THR A 213 -35.66 -16.98 -34.17
CA THR A 213 -34.70 -18.05 -34.42
C THR A 213 -34.16 -18.57 -33.08
N ALA A 214 -34.30 -19.88 -32.82
CA ALA A 214 -33.83 -20.48 -31.56
C ALA A 214 -32.33 -20.25 -31.31
N ASP A 215 -31.53 -20.17 -32.39
CA ASP A 215 -30.10 -19.87 -32.34
C ASP A 215 -29.80 -18.48 -31.74
N SER A 216 -30.65 -17.48 -31.99
CA SER A 216 -30.50 -16.13 -31.40
C SER A 216 -30.72 -16.16 -29.89
N PHE A 217 -31.77 -16.86 -29.43
CA PHE A 217 -32.03 -17.05 -28.01
C PHE A 217 -30.88 -17.79 -27.30
N VAL A 218 -30.39 -18.89 -27.89
CA VAL A 218 -29.27 -19.66 -27.31
C VAL A 218 -28.01 -18.81 -27.21
N LYS A 219 -27.66 -18.07 -28.27
CA LYS A 219 -26.50 -17.15 -28.27
C LYS A 219 -26.62 -16.05 -27.23
N PHE A 220 -27.82 -15.51 -27.03
CA PHE A 220 -28.07 -14.52 -25.99
C PHE A 220 -27.84 -15.10 -24.60
N VAL A 221 -28.44 -16.25 -24.29
CA VAL A 221 -28.29 -16.92 -22.97
C VAL A 221 -26.82 -17.29 -22.70
N GLU A 222 -26.12 -17.84 -23.69
CA GLU A 222 -24.68 -18.15 -23.57
C GLU A 222 -23.84 -16.89 -23.30
N ARG A 223 -24.18 -15.76 -23.92
CA ARG A 223 -23.50 -14.49 -23.70
C ARG A 223 -23.77 -13.96 -22.29
N GLN A 224 -25.02 -13.96 -21.84
CA GLN A 224 -25.38 -13.51 -20.49
C GLN A 224 -24.69 -14.38 -19.42
N LEU A 225 -24.62 -15.69 -19.63
CA LEU A 225 -23.90 -16.60 -18.74
C LEU A 225 -22.40 -16.26 -18.68
N LYS A 226 -21.75 -16.03 -19.83
CA LYS A 226 -20.34 -15.61 -19.89
C LYS A 226 -20.10 -14.26 -19.20
N LEU A 227 -20.99 -13.29 -19.38
CA LEU A 227 -20.90 -12.00 -18.70
C LEU A 227 -21.04 -12.13 -17.18
N ALA A 228 -21.96 -12.99 -16.72
CA ALA A 228 -22.12 -13.30 -15.30
C ALA A 228 -20.87 -13.97 -14.71
N GLU A 229 -20.26 -14.93 -15.40
CA GLU A 229 -19.00 -15.56 -14.99
C GLU A 229 -17.87 -14.54 -14.85
N ILE A 230 -17.69 -13.66 -15.85
CA ILE A 230 -16.68 -12.58 -15.81
C ILE A 230 -16.95 -11.63 -14.64
N ALA A 231 -18.22 -11.29 -14.37
CA ALA A 231 -18.61 -10.44 -13.25
C ALA A 231 -18.29 -11.09 -11.90
N VAL A 232 -18.57 -12.39 -11.75
CA VAL A 232 -18.24 -13.17 -10.54
C VAL A 232 -16.73 -13.18 -10.31
N ASP A 233 -15.92 -13.46 -11.32
CA ASP A 233 -14.45 -13.45 -11.20
C ASP A 233 -13.92 -12.08 -10.81
N LYS A 234 -14.46 -11.01 -11.41
CA LYS A 234 -14.11 -9.63 -11.09
C LYS A 234 -14.48 -9.29 -9.64
N LEU A 235 -15.65 -9.70 -9.17
CA LEU A 235 -16.10 -9.48 -7.79
C LEU A 235 -15.24 -10.29 -6.81
N ASN A 236 -14.91 -11.54 -7.11
CA ASN A 236 -14.01 -12.35 -6.30
C ASN A 236 -12.63 -11.72 -6.16
N LEU A 237 -12.06 -11.21 -7.26
CA LEU A 237 -10.79 -10.47 -7.22
C LEU A 237 -10.88 -9.20 -6.36
N LYS A 238 -11.98 -8.44 -6.48
CA LYS A 238 -12.24 -7.27 -5.62
C LYS A 238 -12.35 -7.68 -4.15
N ILE A 239 -13.05 -8.76 -3.82
CA ILE A 239 -13.18 -9.27 -2.45
C ILE A 239 -11.81 -9.61 -1.87
N VAL A 240 -10.97 -10.34 -2.61
CA VAL A 240 -9.61 -10.70 -2.16
C VAL A 240 -8.76 -9.43 -1.97
N THR A 241 -8.83 -8.49 -2.90
CA THR A 241 -8.06 -7.23 -2.84
C THR A 241 -8.50 -6.36 -1.66
N THR A 242 -9.81 -6.17 -1.46
CA THR A 242 -10.36 -5.40 -0.34
C THR A 242 -10.05 -6.06 0.99
N LYS A 243 -10.15 -7.40 1.10
CA LYS A 243 -9.73 -8.13 2.32
C LYS A 243 -8.25 -7.91 2.63
N ARG A 244 -7.38 -7.92 1.60
CA ARG A 244 -5.94 -7.62 1.76
C ARG A 244 -5.74 -6.19 2.25
N LEU A 245 -6.43 -5.21 1.64
CA LEU A 245 -6.35 -3.80 2.04
C LEU A 245 -6.81 -3.60 3.49
N ILE A 246 -7.94 -4.19 3.89
CA ILE A 246 -8.42 -4.14 5.28
C ILE A 246 -7.37 -4.69 6.25
N ARG A 247 -6.75 -5.83 5.95
CA ARG A 247 -5.68 -6.41 6.79
C ARG A 247 -4.46 -5.49 6.86
N GLN A 248 -4.06 -4.91 5.75
CA GLN A 248 -2.93 -3.99 5.68
C GLN A 248 -3.21 -2.71 6.49
N THR A 249 -4.38 -2.10 6.32
CA THR A 249 -4.76 -0.88 7.04
C THR A 249 -4.91 -1.14 8.54
N LYS A 250 -5.50 -2.27 8.94
CA LYS A 250 -5.54 -2.69 10.35
C LYS A 250 -4.13 -2.79 10.93
N LYS A 251 -3.22 -3.49 10.23
CA LYS A 251 -1.82 -3.58 10.65
C LYS A 251 -1.16 -2.20 10.75
N GLN A 252 -1.47 -1.26 9.86
CA GLN A 252 -0.96 0.12 9.95
C GLN A 252 -1.54 0.89 11.14
N ILE A 253 -2.80 0.66 11.50
CA ILE A 253 -3.43 1.23 12.70
C ILE A 253 -2.74 0.67 13.94
N ASP A 254 -2.58 -0.65 14.05
CA ASP A 254 -1.93 -1.31 15.18
C ASP A 254 -0.49 -0.81 15.33
N GLN A 255 0.27 -0.75 14.24
CA GLN A 255 1.63 -0.19 14.23
C GLN A 255 1.64 1.29 14.66
N ARG A 256 0.66 2.09 14.23
CA ARG A 256 0.58 3.50 14.64
C ARG A 256 0.16 3.67 16.08
N GLU A 257 -0.66 2.78 16.62
CA GLU A 257 -1.03 2.75 18.03
C GLU A 257 0.18 2.38 18.89
N GLU A 258 0.92 1.32 18.53
CA GLU A 258 2.18 0.94 19.17
C GLU A 258 3.23 2.05 19.10
N LEU A 259 3.41 2.65 17.92
CA LEU A 259 4.32 3.78 17.72
C LEU A 259 3.84 5.03 18.46
N GLY A 260 2.55 5.33 18.49
CA GLY A 260 1.98 6.47 19.21
C GLY A 260 2.07 6.34 20.72
N ASN A 261 2.00 5.11 21.24
CA ASN A 261 2.23 4.80 22.65
C ASN A 261 3.72 4.87 23.04
N THR A 262 4.63 4.70 22.07
CA THR A 262 6.08 4.65 22.31
C THR A 262 6.79 5.99 22.02
N LEU A 263 6.34 6.73 21.01
CA LEU A 263 6.99 7.95 20.53
C LEU A 263 6.47 9.19 21.28
N ARG A 264 7.36 9.80 22.04
CA ARG A 264 7.13 11.12 22.63
C ARG A 264 7.55 12.22 21.65
N PRO A 265 7.01 13.44 21.77
CA PRO A 265 7.44 14.60 20.96
C PRO A 265 8.96 14.79 20.90
N VAL A 266 9.66 14.49 22.00
CA VAL A 266 11.12 14.56 22.11
C VAL A 266 11.84 13.57 21.18
N ASP A 267 11.24 12.40 20.91
CA ASP A 267 11.81 11.41 20.01
C ASP A 267 11.78 11.90 18.54
N PHE A 268 10.75 12.66 18.17
CA PHE A 268 10.67 13.30 16.85
C PHE A 268 11.71 14.42 16.70
N GLU A 269 11.95 15.21 17.74
CA GLU A 269 13.00 16.22 17.74
C GLU A 269 14.39 15.58 17.65
N LYS A 270 14.64 14.51 18.42
CA LYS A 270 15.88 13.73 18.35
C LYS A 270 16.09 13.18 16.94
N LEU A 271 15.06 12.57 16.34
CA LEU A 271 15.15 12.03 14.99
C LEU A 271 15.39 13.11 13.94
N LYS A 272 14.80 14.30 14.12
CA LYS A 272 15.04 15.47 13.24
C LYS A 272 16.48 15.97 13.34
N ILE A 273 17.04 15.99 14.55
CA ILE A 273 18.44 16.35 14.80
C ILE A 273 19.37 15.32 14.15
N GLU A 274 19.14 14.03 14.39
CA GLU A 274 19.96 12.95 13.85
C GLU A 274 19.91 12.92 12.30
N ASN A 275 18.72 13.08 11.73
CA ASN A 275 18.55 13.14 10.27
C ASN A 275 19.29 14.35 9.68
N LYS A 276 19.28 15.50 10.37
CA LYS A 276 20.07 16.67 9.96
C LYS A 276 21.57 16.36 9.96
N TYR A 277 22.10 15.75 11.02
CA TYR A 277 23.52 15.36 11.10
C TYR A 277 23.91 14.38 9.99
N LEU A 278 23.08 13.35 9.75
CA LEU A 278 23.32 12.37 8.69
C LEU A 278 23.26 13.01 7.30
N THR A 279 22.34 13.96 7.08
CA THR A 279 22.26 14.70 5.81
C THR A 279 23.51 15.55 5.60
N ASP A 280 23.98 16.26 6.64
CA ASP A 280 25.22 17.04 6.57
C ASP A 280 26.44 16.14 6.27
N ASP A 281 26.51 14.95 6.85
CA ASP A 281 27.56 13.97 6.55
C ASP A 281 27.47 13.44 5.13
N ILE A 282 26.28 13.08 4.65
CA ILE A 282 26.05 12.67 3.26
C ILE A 282 26.49 13.78 2.30
N GLU A 283 26.16 15.04 2.59
CA GLU A 283 26.63 16.16 1.78
C GLU A 283 28.15 16.30 1.80
N ARG A 284 28.79 16.17 2.97
CA ARG A 284 30.26 16.18 3.09
C ARG A 284 30.87 15.08 2.22
N TYR A 285 30.40 13.84 2.35
CA TYR A 285 30.88 12.73 1.54
C TYR A 285 30.62 12.94 0.04
N ASN A 286 29.45 13.44 -0.34
CA ASN A 286 29.13 13.75 -1.74
C ASN A 286 30.08 14.81 -2.32
N ARG A 287 30.44 15.83 -1.55
CA ARG A 287 31.47 16.81 -1.97
C ARG A 287 32.81 16.14 -2.18
N THR A 288 33.25 15.27 -1.27
CA THR A 288 34.53 14.52 -1.43
C THR A 288 34.50 13.56 -2.62
N ILE A 289 33.39 12.87 -2.87
CA ILE A 289 33.24 11.98 -4.03
C ILE A 289 33.27 12.80 -5.31
N LYS A 290 32.65 13.99 -5.33
CA LYS A 290 32.67 14.89 -6.49
C LYS A 290 34.10 15.33 -6.82
N THR A 291 34.89 15.72 -5.83
CA THR A 291 36.30 16.10 -6.06
C THR A 291 37.12 14.89 -6.53
N LEU A 292 36.94 13.71 -5.93
CA LEU A 292 37.60 12.48 -6.37
C LEU A 292 37.23 12.09 -7.82
N LYS A 293 35.95 12.23 -8.21
CA LYS A 293 35.49 11.99 -9.59
C LYS A 293 36.15 12.96 -10.57
N GLN A 294 36.28 14.23 -10.21
CA GLN A 294 36.98 15.22 -11.04
C GLN A 294 38.44 14.86 -11.22
N ILE A 295 39.13 14.51 -10.12
CA ILE A 295 40.54 14.08 -10.14
C ILE A 295 40.71 12.82 -11.00
N ASN A 296 39.85 11.81 -10.81
CA ASN A 296 39.90 10.58 -11.59
C ASN A 296 39.62 10.84 -13.08
N GLY A 297 38.68 11.73 -13.40
CA GLY A 297 38.41 12.17 -14.77
C GLY A 297 39.63 12.86 -15.40
N HIS A 298 40.27 13.77 -14.67
CA HIS A 298 41.49 14.44 -15.11
C HIS A 298 42.62 13.44 -15.40
N TYR A 299 42.95 12.57 -14.45
CA TYR A 299 44.00 11.55 -14.65
C TYR A 299 43.66 10.54 -15.75
N GLY A 300 42.38 10.18 -15.90
CA GLY A 300 41.92 9.33 -17.00
C GLY A 300 42.16 9.96 -18.38
N LEU A 301 41.89 11.26 -18.52
CA LEU A 301 42.17 12.01 -19.75
C LEU A 301 43.67 12.12 -20.02
N THR A 302 44.47 12.47 -19.00
CA THR A 302 45.93 12.54 -19.11
C THR A 302 46.51 11.18 -19.54
N LEU A 303 46.05 10.08 -18.93
CA LEU A 303 46.46 8.73 -19.29
C LEU A 303 46.10 8.37 -20.73
N LYS A 304 44.88 8.73 -21.18
CA LYS A 304 44.45 8.53 -22.56
C LYS A 304 45.36 9.26 -23.54
N SER A 305 45.68 10.53 -23.28
CA SER A 305 46.60 11.32 -24.10
C SER A 305 48.00 10.69 -24.16
N HIS A 306 48.53 10.21 -23.02
CA HIS A 306 49.81 9.49 -23.01
C HIS A 306 49.77 8.18 -23.81
N LYS A 307 48.66 7.42 -23.71
CA LYS A 307 48.46 6.19 -24.48
C LYS A 307 48.42 6.47 -25.99
N GLU A 308 47.71 7.51 -26.42
CA GLU A 308 47.65 7.94 -27.83
C GLU A 308 49.04 8.33 -28.34
N ARG A 309 49.80 9.14 -27.59
CA ARG A 309 51.18 9.50 -27.94
C ARG A 309 52.11 8.29 -28.02
N LEU A 310 51.92 7.30 -27.14
CA LEU A 310 52.69 6.06 -27.16
C LEU A 310 52.36 5.22 -28.40
N LEU A 311 51.07 5.11 -28.76
CA LEU A 311 50.64 4.41 -29.97
C LEU A 311 51.19 5.08 -31.24
N GLU A 312 51.16 6.42 -31.29
CA GLU A 312 51.76 7.16 -32.40
C GLU A 312 53.25 6.87 -32.54
N LYS A 313 54.01 6.93 -31.42
CA LYS A 313 55.43 6.58 -31.41
C LYS A 313 55.67 5.12 -31.83
N LYS A 314 54.83 4.19 -31.37
CA LYS A 314 54.92 2.77 -31.75
C LYS A 314 54.69 2.57 -33.25
N SER A 315 53.71 3.26 -33.83
CA SER A 315 53.44 3.22 -35.28
C SER A 315 54.61 3.79 -36.08
N LYS A 316 55.20 4.91 -35.62
CA LYS A 316 56.40 5.48 -36.27
C LYS A 316 57.58 4.51 -36.21
N LEU A 317 57.80 3.88 -35.06
CA LEU A 317 58.85 2.87 -34.88
C LEU A 317 58.65 1.69 -35.83
N GLN A 318 57.43 1.17 -35.95
CA GLN A 318 57.11 0.09 -36.91
C GLN A 318 57.33 0.52 -38.37
N SER A 319 57.01 1.76 -38.74
CA SER A 319 57.31 2.28 -40.07
C SER A 319 58.82 2.30 -40.34
N ILE A 320 59.60 2.78 -39.36
CA ILE A 320 61.07 2.82 -39.45
C ILE A 320 61.65 1.40 -39.50
N GLU A 321 61.13 0.44 -38.72
CA GLU A 321 61.54 -0.97 -38.80
C GLU A 321 61.28 -1.56 -40.19
N ASN A 322 60.12 -1.27 -40.78
CA ASN A 322 59.80 -1.72 -42.14
C ASN A 322 60.73 -1.08 -43.18
N GLU A 323 61.02 0.21 -43.06
CA GLU A 323 61.98 0.91 -43.92
C GLU A 323 63.40 0.35 -43.76
N LEU A 324 63.83 0.08 -42.52
CA LEU A 324 65.13 -0.49 -42.21
C LEU A 324 65.27 -1.88 -42.83
N THR A 325 64.30 -2.77 -42.63
CA THR A 325 64.34 -4.12 -43.24
C THR A 325 64.31 -4.06 -44.77
N SER A 326 63.60 -3.10 -45.37
CA SER A 326 63.65 -2.87 -46.82
C SER A 326 65.04 -2.42 -47.27
N LYS A 327 65.67 -1.49 -46.54
CA LYS A 327 67.02 -0.99 -46.85
C LYS A 327 68.10 -2.05 -46.61
N GLU A 328 67.94 -2.91 -45.61
CA GLU A 328 68.83 -4.06 -45.39
C GLU A 328 68.78 -5.04 -46.56
N ARG A 329 67.58 -5.37 -47.07
CA ARG A 329 67.42 -6.20 -48.28
C ARG A 329 68.09 -5.57 -49.49
N GLU A 330 67.86 -4.28 -49.72
CA GLU A 330 68.51 -3.52 -50.80
C GLU A 330 70.04 -3.55 -50.67
N ASN A 331 70.58 -3.41 -49.45
CA ASN A 331 72.02 -3.46 -49.20
C ASN A 331 72.60 -4.86 -49.50
N VAL A 332 71.89 -5.93 -49.14
CA VAL A 332 72.29 -7.31 -49.46
C VAL A 332 72.35 -7.51 -50.97
N ASP A 333 71.35 -7.03 -51.71
CA ASP A 333 71.33 -7.11 -53.18
C ASP A 333 72.47 -6.30 -53.82
N LEU A 334 72.71 -5.09 -53.33
CA LEU A 334 73.83 -4.25 -53.77
C LEU A 334 75.19 -4.92 -53.51
N ARG A 335 75.40 -5.51 -52.33
CA ARG A 335 76.63 -6.28 -52.01
C ARG A 335 76.79 -7.48 -52.94
N ARG A 336 75.70 -8.16 -53.30
CA ARG A 336 75.72 -9.27 -54.27
C ARG A 336 76.12 -8.77 -55.66
N CYS A 337 75.58 -7.64 -56.11
CA CYS A 337 75.95 -6.99 -57.36
C CYS A 337 77.42 -6.54 -57.36
N GLN A 338 77.90 -5.94 -56.28
CA GLN A 338 79.31 -5.55 -56.11
C GLN A 338 80.24 -6.78 -56.18
N THR A 339 79.85 -7.89 -55.57
CA THR A 339 80.61 -9.15 -55.63
C THR A 339 80.66 -9.73 -57.06
N ARG A 340 79.57 -9.58 -57.83
CA ARG A 340 79.55 -9.96 -59.26
C ARG A 340 80.45 -9.07 -60.10
N ALA A 341 80.31 -7.75 -59.96
CA ALA A 341 81.12 -6.77 -60.68
C ALA A 341 82.62 -6.93 -60.40
N THR A 342 83.02 -7.13 -59.14
CA THR A 342 84.43 -7.39 -58.79
C THR A 342 84.96 -8.69 -59.38
N ARG A 343 84.12 -9.74 -59.50
CA ARG A 343 84.50 -10.98 -60.19
C ARG A 343 84.69 -10.76 -61.69
N GLU A 344 83.84 -9.97 -62.33
CA GLU A 344 83.97 -9.62 -63.74
C GLU A 344 85.21 -8.77 -64.00
N ILE A 345 85.49 -7.78 -63.14
CA ILE A 345 86.72 -6.98 -63.19
C ILE A 345 87.94 -7.89 -63.10
N ARG A 346 87.99 -8.81 -62.12
CA ARG A 346 89.12 -9.76 -62.00
C ARG A 346 89.29 -10.64 -63.24
N LYS A 347 88.19 -11.09 -63.87
CA LYS A 347 88.25 -11.85 -65.12
C LYS A 347 88.83 -10.99 -66.25
N ALA A 348 88.37 -9.75 -66.39
CA ALA A 348 88.85 -8.81 -67.40
C ALA A 348 90.33 -8.43 -67.17
N GLU A 349 90.75 -8.20 -65.93
CA GLU A 349 92.16 -7.97 -65.55
C GLU A 349 93.03 -9.19 -65.87
N GLY A 350 92.53 -10.41 -65.58
CA GLY A 350 93.20 -11.65 -65.96
C GLY A 350 93.40 -11.77 -67.48
N GLN A 351 92.36 -11.46 -68.26
CA GLN A 351 92.43 -11.41 -69.72
C GLN A 351 93.41 -10.33 -70.21
N LEU A 352 93.36 -9.13 -69.63
CA LEU A 352 94.27 -8.02 -69.96
C LEU A 352 95.72 -8.41 -69.69
N ASN A 353 96.01 -9.02 -68.54
CA ASN A 353 97.35 -9.47 -68.18
C ASN A 353 97.83 -10.60 -69.11
N HIS A 354 96.94 -11.50 -69.53
CA HIS A 354 97.28 -12.50 -70.54
C HIS A 354 97.64 -11.86 -71.89
N ILE A 355 96.86 -10.88 -72.35
CA ILE A 355 97.17 -10.12 -73.58
C ILE A 355 98.49 -9.35 -73.43
N LYS A 356 98.76 -8.75 -72.27
CA LYS A 356 100.05 -8.07 -72.00
C LYS A 356 101.22 -9.04 -72.09
N LYS A 357 101.12 -10.22 -71.48
CA LYS A 357 102.14 -11.28 -71.60
C LYS A 357 102.35 -11.70 -73.07
N LEU A 358 101.28 -11.96 -73.80
CA LEU A 358 101.36 -12.27 -75.23
C LEU A 358 102.02 -11.15 -76.03
N ARG A 359 101.76 -9.88 -75.68
CA ARG A 359 102.41 -8.72 -76.30
C ARG A 359 103.89 -8.62 -75.95
N GLU A 360 104.28 -8.94 -74.72
CA GLU A 360 105.67 -8.95 -74.26
C GLU A 360 106.46 -10.12 -74.88
N GLU A 361 105.83 -11.28 -75.05
CA GLU A 361 106.39 -12.46 -75.74
C GLU A 361 106.45 -12.29 -77.27
N TYR A 362 105.64 -11.38 -77.83
CA TYR A 362 105.64 -11.08 -79.25
C TYR A 362 106.71 -10.05 -79.60
N GLU A 363 107.93 -10.51 -79.85
CA GLU A 363 108.97 -9.70 -80.48
C GLU A 363 108.69 -9.56 -81.98
N ILE A 364 108.56 -8.31 -82.42
CA ILE A 364 108.47 -7.95 -83.84
C ILE A 364 109.82 -8.34 -84.47
N PRO A 365 109.87 -9.29 -85.40
CA PRO A 365 111.13 -9.66 -86.05
C PRO A 365 111.77 -8.42 -86.67
N GLU A 366 113.05 -8.18 -86.40
CA GLU A 366 113.74 -7.02 -86.94
C GLU A 366 113.72 -7.08 -88.48
N VAL A 367 113.49 -5.95 -89.13
CA VAL A 367 113.48 -5.85 -90.60
C VAL A 367 114.79 -6.37 -91.20
N ARG A 368 115.89 -6.33 -90.44
CA ARG A 368 117.18 -6.94 -90.81
C ARG A 368 117.09 -8.45 -90.98
N ASP A 369 116.46 -9.17 -90.04
CA ASP A 369 116.31 -10.62 -90.13
C ASP A 369 115.45 -11.01 -91.33
N PHE A 370 114.38 -10.24 -91.60
CA PHE A 370 113.58 -10.40 -92.81
C PHE A 370 114.42 -10.18 -94.08
N LEU A 371 115.24 -9.12 -94.12
CA LEU A 371 116.15 -8.83 -95.24
C LEU A 371 117.26 -9.88 -95.40
N GLU A 372 117.73 -10.45 -94.30
CA GLU A 372 118.79 -11.47 -94.27
C GLU A 372 118.26 -12.81 -94.77
N VAL A 373 117.07 -13.22 -94.31
CA VAL A 373 116.35 -14.37 -94.88
C VAL A 373 116.02 -14.14 -96.36
N GLN A 374 115.66 -12.91 -96.76
CA GLN A 374 115.40 -12.56 -98.16
C GLN A 374 116.68 -12.61 -99.01
N LYS A 375 117.84 -12.20 -98.48
CA LYS A 375 119.16 -12.33 -99.11
C LYS A 375 119.56 -13.81 -99.24
N GLN A 376 119.40 -14.60 -98.18
CA GLN A 376 119.65 -16.05 -98.20
C GLN A 376 118.77 -16.75 -99.26
N LEU A 377 117.50 -16.34 -99.38
CA LEU A 377 116.59 -16.85 -100.41
C LEU A 377 117.04 -16.46 -101.82
N GLN A 378 117.56 -15.24 -102.02
CA GLN A 378 118.17 -14.84 -103.30
C GLN A 378 119.45 -15.63 -103.63
N GLU A 379 120.32 -15.87 -102.64
CA GLU A 379 121.55 -16.66 -102.81
C GLU A 379 121.25 -18.13 -103.12
N ALA A 380 120.28 -18.73 -102.42
CA ALA A 380 119.78 -20.07 -102.70
C ALA A 380 119.20 -20.17 -104.13
N ARG A 381 118.43 -19.16 -104.57
CA ARG A 381 117.93 -19.09 -105.96
C ARG A 381 119.05 -18.98 -106.99
N LYS A 382 120.10 -18.19 -106.72
CA LYS A 382 121.29 -18.08 -107.59
C LYS A 382 122.04 -19.42 -107.66
N ASN A 383 122.24 -20.09 -106.52
CA ASN A 383 122.88 -21.40 -106.45
C ASN A 383 122.08 -22.49 -107.17
N PHE A 384 120.75 -22.50 -107.04
CA PHE A 384 119.88 -23.41 -107.78
C PHE A 384 120.01 -23.22 -109.30
N LYS A 385 120.02 -21.96 -109.78
CA LYS A 385 120.28 -21.67 -111.21
C LYS A 385 121.67 -22.14 -111.64
N ARG A 386 122.70 -21.96 -110.81
CA ARG A 386 124.09 -22.40 -111.10
C ARG A 386 124.20 -23.92 -111.17
N LEU A 387 123.62 -24.64 -110.21
CA LEU A 387 123.55 -26.11 -110.21
C LEU A 387 122.71 -26.64 -111.38
N GLY A 388 121.62 -25.96 -111.74
CA GLY A 388 120.84 -26.27 -112.94
C GLY A 388 121.65 -26.13 -114.23
N ARG A 389 122.53 -25.12 -114.34
CA ARG A 389 123.47 -24.98 -115.46
C ARG A 389 124.54 -26.07 -115.45
N ARG A 390 125.09 -26.43 -114.28
CA ARG A 390 126.09 -27.49 -114.13
C ARG A 390 125.51 -28.88 -114.48
N ARG A 391 124.26 -29.15 -114.09
CA ARG A 391 123.51 -30.34 -114.51
C ARG A 391 123.27 -30.36 -116.01
N LYS A 392 122.93 -29.24 -116.64
CA LYS A 392 122.81 -29.14 -118.11
C LYS A 392 124.14 -29.46 -118.82
N LEU A 393 125.27 -28.97 -118.30
CA LEU A 393 126.60 -29.29 -118.83
C LEU A 393 126.94 -30.78 -118.66
N GLN A 394 126.64 -31.38 -117.50
CA GLN A 394 126.82 -32.82 -117.24
C GLN A 394 125.93 -33.69 -118.14
N LEU A 395 124.67 -33.28 -118.37
CA LEU A 395 123.78 -33.93 -119.33
C LEU A 395 124.29 -33.78 -120.78
N PHE A 396 124.90 -32.66 -121.12
CA PHE A 396 125.52 -32.44 -122.43
C PHE A 396 126.78 -33.32 -122.61
N THR A 397 127.61 -33.46 -121.57
CA THR A 397 128.80 -34.35 -121.59
C THR A 397 128.41 -35.83 -121.61
N LEU A 398 127.37 -36.24 -120.88
CA LEU A 398 126.82 -37.60 -120.97
C LEU A 398 126.19 -37.87 -122.35
N ARG A 399 125.56 -36.87 -122.98
CA ARG A 399 125.08 -36.98 -124.37
C ARG A 399 126.21 -37.05 -125.40
N SER A 400 127.35 -36.38 -125.18
CA SER A 400 128.51 -36.48 -126.07
C SER A 400 129.29 -37.79 -125.89
N LEU A 401 129.27 -38.39 -124.70
CA LEU A 401 129.85 -39.73 -124.44
C LEU A 401 128.96 -40.87 -124.98
N ARG A 402 127.64 -40.68 -125.09
CA ARG A 402 126.69 -41.65 -125.70
C ARG A 402 126.75 -41.71 -127.25
N ARG A 403 127.54 -40.87 -127.91
CA ARG A 403 127.71 -40.89 -129.39
C ARG A 403 129.03 -41.55 -129.86
N ARG A 404 129.81 -42.15 -128.95
CA ARG A 404 131.06 -42.88 -129.28
C ARG A 404 131.02 -44.38 -128.93
N SER A 405 129.81 -44.93 -128.91
CA SER A 405 129.47 -46.36 -128.82
C SER A 405 128.20 -46.54 -129.64
#